data_AF-A0A946IPS3-F1
#
_entry.id   AF-A0A946IPS3-F1
#
_cell.length_a   1.000
_cell.length_b   1.000
_cell.length_c   1.000
_cell.angle_alpha   90.00
_cell.angle_beta   90.00
_cell.angle_gamma   90.00
#
_symmetry.space_group_name_H-M   'P 1'
#
loop_
_entity.id
_entity.type
_entity.pdbx_description
1 polymer ?
#
loop_
_entity_poly.entity_id
_entity_poly.type
_entity_poly.pdbx_seq_one_letter_code
_entity_poly.pdbx_strand_id
1 'polypeptide(L)'
;MLDILKKNIEKKLGQKILNRGDCELLSNAILETIDIEISYNTIRRVFGLAPNVKANKKTLNTLAKFIGYKHYIHFMQTYLKEEKNYLSVLVFRAVYHADKTEIIKLVQDTKSSPEDFVSFIIILSRELLYNKQYSILNQVFELEELAYDNFSYSEVLFIGNSIGLLLRKQHLEDNAFLYNTNFLRCVYLTFVDYSSLNGYYADWAGVINKSKKTKELQIFTKAILEFRKFLNKKTVTDSFENLAFNPNLNPILCSRLLSIKIMANKYDDLEQILDAYYKIHSGIKSLLIDYSYELFITAITTKNRVLMHYLIKRIDLGENKLFYYHKYHLNLFYLMGMFYHKMIQNKSNQRTYKKLFSLNNTSHSYEDYVTLLHSIFLYSEAKTKSLKETIKNDYIQLNKKLAYPYFSEAYLINYFIDK
;
A
#
# COMPACT_ATOMS: atom_id res chain seq x y z
N MET A 1 -21.25 -13.55 -16.44
CA MET A 1 -21.39 -14.90 -15.83
C MET A 1 -22.20 -15.87 -16.66
N LEU A 2 -23.40 -15.54 -17.17
CA LEU A 2 -24.16 -16.48 -18.00
C LEU A 2 -23.41 -16.88 -19.28
N ASP A 3 -22.74 -15.95 -19.95
CA ASP A 3 -21.96 -16.28 -21.16
C ASP A 3 -20.71 -17.09 -20.85
N ILE A 4 -20.13 -16.94 -19.66
CA ILE A 4 -19.03 -17.77 -19.17
C ILE A 4 -19.53 -19.20 -18.89
N LEU A 5 -20.73 -19.34 -18.30
CA LEU A 5 -21.38 -20.64 -18.12
C LEU A 5 -21.58 -21.33 -19.47
N LYS A 6 -22.08 -20.61 -20.49
CA LYS A 6 -22.25 -21.13 -21.86
C LYS A 6 -20.91 -21.62 -22.45
N LYS A 7 -19.86 -20.80 -22.38
CA LYS A 7 -18.53 -21.17 -22.88
C LYS A 7 -17.96 -22.42 -22.21
N ASN A 8 -18.14 -22.56 -20.89
CA ASN A 8 -17.68 -23.75 -20.17
C ASN A 8 -18.48 -25.01 -20.52
N ILE A 9 -19.78 -24.85 -20.80
CA ILE A 9 -20.61 -25.94 -21.32
C ILE A 9 -20.11 -26.38 -22.70
N GLU A 10 -19.88 -25.44 -23.62
CA GLU A 10 -19.32 -25.73 -24.94
C GLU A 10 -17.94 -26.41 -24.84
N LYS A 11 -17.08 -25.94 -23.91
CA LYS A 11 -15.77 -26.55 -23.65
C LYS A 11 -15.88 -27.98 -23.12
N LYS A 12 -16.80 -28.24 -22.18
CA LYS A 12 -17.05 -29.59 -21.66
C LYS A 12 -17.63 -30.52 -22.73
N LEU A 13 -18.47 -29.98 -23.61
CA LEU A 13 -19.09 -30.71 -24.72
C LEU A 13 -18.12 -30.95 -25.88
N GLY A 14 -17.05 -30.16 -25.98
CA GLY A 14 -16.09 -30.20 -27.08
C GLY A 14 -16.57 -29.54 -28.37
N GLN A 15 -17.73 -28.87 -28.37
CA GLN A 15 -18.32 -28.21 -29.55
C GLN A 15 -19.18 -27.00 -29.17
N LYS A 16 -19.38 -26.09 -30.14
CA LYS A 16 -20.28 -24.93 -29.99
C LYS A 16 -21.75 -25.34 -30.09
N ILE A 17 -22.63 -24.54 -29.49
CA ILE A 17 -24.08 -24.74 -29.56
C ILE A 17 -24.69 -23.65 -30.45
N LEU A 18 -24.96 -24.00 -31.71
CA LEU A 18 -25.36 -23.07 -32.76
C LEU A 18 -26.77 -23.34 -33.28
N ASN A 19 -27.27 -24.57 -33.14
CA ASN A 19 -28.54 -24.98 -33.70
C ASN A 19 -29.38 -25.85 -32.73
N ARG A 20 -30.55 -26.29 -33.20
CA ARG A 20 -31.47 -27.14 -32.43
C ARG A 20 -30.84 -28.49 -32.05
N GLY A 21 -30.15 -29.13 -32.99
CA GLY A 21 -29.50 -30.43 -32.78
C GLY A 21 -28.46 -30.36 -31.67
N ASP A 22 -27.67 -29.29 -31.61
CA ASP A 22 -26.69 -29.08 -30.55
C ASP A 22 -27.35 -28.94 -29.16
N CYS A 23 -28.56 -28.36 -29.10
CA CYS A 23 -29.32 -28.24 -27.86
C CYS A 23 -29.90 -29.59 -27.41
N GLU A 24 -30.32 -30.44 -28.35
CA GLU A 24 -30.77 -31.81 -28.06
C GLU A 24 -29.60 -32.67 -27.59
N LEU A 25 -28.44 -32.53 -28.21
CA LEU A 25 -27.21 -33.17 -27.78
C LEU A 25 -26.82 -32.75 -26.35
N LEU A 26 -26.86 -31.45 -26.03
CA LEU A 26 -26.60 -30.99 -24.66
C LEU A 26 -27.66 -31.52 -23.67
N SER A 27 -28.93 -31.56 -24.06
CA SER A 27 -30.01 -32.12 -23.24
C SER A 27 -29.71 -33.57 -22.85
N ASN A 28 -29.30 -34.39 -23.83
CA ASN A 28 -28.96 -35.79 -23.61
C ASN A 28 -27.69 -35.93 -22.76
N ALA A 29 -26.65 -35.15 -23.05
CA ALA A 29 -25.42 -35.18 -22.27
C ALA A 29 -25.65 -34.80 -20.80
N ILE A 30 -26.54 -33.86 -20.51
CA ILE A 30 -26.92 -33.50 -19.14
C ILE A 30 -27.63 -34.66 -18.45
N LEU A 31 -28.57 -35.32 -19.14
CA LEU A 31 -29.27 -36.48 -18.60
C LEU A 31 -28.29 -37.62 -18.29
N GLU A 32 -27.40 -37.95 -19.23
CA GLU A 32 -26.40 -39.02 -19.05
C GLU A 32 -25.38 -38.72 -17.95
N THR A 33 -24.97 -37.45 -17.80
CA THR A 33 -23.87 -37.09 -16.88
C THR A 33 -24.34 -36.92 -15.44
N ILE A 34 -25.53 -36.34 -15.23
CA ILE A 34 -25.99 -35.95 -13.88
C ILE A 34 -27.41 -36.40 -13.55
N ASP A 35 -28.05 -37.20 -14.41
CA ASP A 35 -29.39 -37.76 -14.23
C ASP A 35 -30.47 -36.69 -13.96
N ILE A 36 -30.41 -35.60 -14.73
CA ILE A 36 -31.39 -34.51 -14.65
C ILE A 36 -31.92 -34.18 -16.04
N GLU A 37 -33.23 -34.31 -16.22
CA GLU A 37 -33.90 -33.88 -17.44
C GLU A 37 -33.97 -32.35 -17.55
N ILE A 38 -33.65 -31.85 -18.74
CA ILE A 38 -33.85 -30.46 -19.14
C ILE A 38 -34.29 -30.41 -20.59
N SER A 39 -35.39 -29.74 -20.90
CA SER A 39 -35.85 -29.65 -22.29
C SER A 39 -34.85 -28.91 -23.19
N TYR A 40 -34.59 -29.43 -24.39
CA TYR A 40 -33.80 -28.76 -25.41
C TYR A 40 -34.33 -27.35 -25.74
N ASN A 41 -35.65 -27.11 -25.62
CA ASN A 41 -36.24 -25.78 -25.82
C ASN A 41 -35.82 -24.79 -24.72
N THR A 42 -35.61 -25.27 -23.49
CA THR A 42 -35.06 -24.46 -22.40
C THR A 42 -33.61 -24.10 -22.69
N ILE A 43 -32.81 -25.04 -23.21
CA ILE A 43 -31.43 -24.78 -23.64
C ILE A 43 -31.39 -23.78 -24.79
N ARG A 44 -32.24 -23.95 -25.81
CA ARG A 44 -32.36 -22.99 -26.94
C ARG A 44 -32.58 -21.56 -26.46
N ARG A 45 -33.45 -21.35 -25.48
CA ARG A 45 -33.68 -20.02 -24.89
C ARG A 45 -32.45 -19.49 -24.15
N VAL A 46 -31.75 -20.33 -23.40
CA VAL A 46 -30.51 -19.94 -22.70
C VAL A 46 -29.44 -19.46 -23.70
N PHE A 47 -29.25 -20.18 -24.81
CA PHE A 47 -28.26 -19.87 -25.84
C PHE A 47 -28.70 -18.81 -26.86
N GLY A 48 -29.93 -18.27 -26.74
CA GLY A 48 -30.42 -17.21 -27.62
C GLY A 48 -30.93 -17.69 -28.99
N LEU A 49 -31.21 -18.99 -29.14
CA LEU A 49 -31.73 -19.64 -30.35
C LEU A 49 -33.28 -19.72 -30.39
N ALA A 50 -33.93 -19.00 -29.47
CA ALA A 50 -35.37 -18.87 -29.31
C ALA A 50 -35.68 -17.55 -28.53
N PRO A 51 -36.92 -17.05 -28.55
CA PRO A 51 -37.29 -15.82 -27.83
C PRO A 51 -36.80 -15.80 -26.38
N ASN A 52 -36.15 -14.71 -26.01
CA ASN A 52 -35.43 -14.59 -24.75
C ASN A 52 -36.37 -14.59 -23.55
N VAL A 53 -36.18 -15.56 -22.65
CA VAL A 53 -36.84 -15.62 -21.35
C VAL A 53 -35.77 -15.82 -20.30
N LYS A 54 -35.81 -15.04 -19.22
CA LYS A 54 -34.84 -15.15 -18.12
C LYS A 54 -34.78 -16.59 -17.60
N ALA A 55 -33.62 -17.23 -17.71
CA ALA A 55 -33.42 -18.59 -17.25
C ALA A 55 -33.73 -18.71 -15.75
N ASN A 56 -34.55 -19.69 -15.38
CA ASN A 56 -34.94 -19.88 -14.00
C ASN A 56 -33.77 -20.48 -13.18
N LYS A 57 -33.86 -20.39 -11.84
CA LYS A 57 -32.81 -20.87 -10.93
C LYS A 57 -32.54 -22.37 -11.09
N LYS A 58 -33.56 -23.18 -11.39
CA LYS A 58 -33.42 -24.63 -11.60
C LYS A 58 -32.56 -24.91 -12.83
N THR A 59 -32.86 -24.28 -13.96
CA THR A 59 -32.10 -24.36 -15.22
C THR A 59 -30.64 -23.97 -15.00
N LEU A 60 -30.37 -22.83 -14.37
CA LEU A 60 -29.01 -22.38 -14.11
C LEU A 60 -28.24 -23.35 -13.20
N ASN A 61 -28.92 -23.92 -12.19
CA ASN A 61 -28.31 -24.91 -11.30
C ASN A 61 -28.00 -26.23 -12.04
N THR A 62 -28.91 -26.72 -12.88
CA THR A 62 -28.68 -27.92 -13.70
C THR A 62 -27.48 -27.74 -14.62
N LEU A 63 -27.41 -26.60 -15.33
CA LEU A 63 -26.29 -26.28 -16.21
C LEU A 63 -24.96 -26.15 -15.45
N ALA A 64 -24.96 -25.54 -14.26
CA ALA A 64 -23.77 -25.44 -13.42
C ALA A 64 -23.31 -26.81 -12.89
N LYS A 65 -24.25 -27.69 -12.52
CA LYS A 65 -23.96 -29.08 -12.12
C LYS A 65 -23.36 -29.88 -13.26
N PHE A 66 -23.86 -29.69 -14.47
CA PHE A 66 -23.33 -30.37 -15.63
C PHE A 66 -21.84 -30.08 -15.82
N ILE A 67 -21.39 -28.86 -15.60
CA ILE A 67 -19.96 -28.50 -15.67
C ILE A 67 -19.18 -28.71 -14.36
N GLY A 68 -19.74 -29.43 -13.38
CA GLY A 68 -19.02 -29.88 -12.18
C GLY A 68 -19.19 -29.03 -10.92
N TYR A 69 -20.03 -27.99 -10.92
CA TYR A 69 -20.27 -27.15 -9.74
C TYR A 69 -21.54 -27.57 -8.97
N LYS A 70 -21.58 -27.37 -7.65
CA LYS A 70 -22.73 -27.79 -6.82
C LYS A 70 -24.07 -27.15 -7.23
N HIS A 71 -24.04 -25.88 -7.63
CA HIS A 71 -25.17 -25.08 -8.12
C HIS A 71 -24.65 -23.77 -8.74
N TYR A 72 -25.52 -22.96 -9.34
CA TYR A 72 -25.11 -21.74 -10.06
C TYR A 72 -24.38 -20.73 -9.18
N ILE A 73 -24.80 -20.55 -7.92
CA ILE A 73 -24.09 -19.67 -6.98
C ILE A 73 -22.66 -20.19 -6.69
N HIS A 74 -22.48 -21.51 -6.58
CA HIS A 74 -21.16 -22.10 -6.37
C HIS A 74 -20.27 -21.82 -7.57
N PHE A 75 -20.76 -22.06 -8.80
CA PHE A 75 -20.07 -21.69 -10.05
C PHE A 75 -19.63 -20.22 -10.05
N MET A 76 -20.53 -19.28 -9.71
CA MET A 76 -20.16 -17.87 -9.71
C MET A 76 -19.05 -17.53 -8.71
N GLN A 77 -19.02 -18.22 -7.57
CA GLN A 77 -18.03 -17.98 -6.52
C GLN A 77 -16.70 -18.70 -6.80
N THR A 78 -16.75 -19.92 -7.33
CA THR A 78 -15.55 -20.75 -7.53
C THR A 78 -14.88 -20.49 -8.86
N TYR A 79 -15.61 -20.21 -9.94
CA TYR A 79 -15.00 -19.92 -11.24
C TYR A 79 -14.10 -18.69 -11.17
N LEU A 80 -14.57 -17.59 -10.55
CA LEU A 80 -13.76 -16.40 -10.32
C LEU A 80 -12.52 -16.66 -9.45
N LYS A 81 -12.55 -17.70 -8.62
CA LYS A 81 -11.41 -18.13 -7.80
C LYS A 81 -10.45 -19.04 -8.57
N GLU A 82 -10.97 -19.94 -9.40
CA GLU A 82 -10.20 -20.83 -10.28
C GLU A 82 -9.43 -20.04 -11.35
N GLU A 83 -10.05 -19.01 -11.92
CA GLU A 83 -9.42 -18.09 -12.88
C GLU A 83 -8.27 -17.29 -12.24
N LYS A 84 -8.48 -16.72 -11.05
CA LYS A 84 -7.41 -16.07 -10.27
C LYS A 84 -6.26 -17.02 -9.90
N ASN A 85 -6.59 -18.27 -9.55
CA ASN A 85 -5.58 -19.29 -9.27
C ASN A 85 -4.79 -19.65 -10.54
N TYR A 86 -5.42 -19.65 -11.72
CA TYR A 86 -4.75 -19.93 -12.99
C TYR A 86 -3.69 -18.89 -13.32
N LEU A 87 -3.98 -17.59 -13.14
CA LEU A 87 -2.99 -16.54 -13.42
C LEU A 87 -1.75 -16.64 -12.51
N SER A 88 -1.94 -16.99 -11.24
CA SER A 88 -0.81 -17.23 -10.32
C SER A 88 0.03 -18.42 -10.77
N VAL A 89 -0.60 -19.50 -11.22
CA VAL A 89 0.10 -20.68 -11.77
C VAL A 89 0.91 -20.32 -13.03
N LEU A 90 0.36 -19.47 -13.91
CA LEU A 90 1.10 -18.97 -15.07
C LEU A 90 2.35 -18.19 -14.66
N VAL A 91 2.23 -17.30 -13.66
CA VAL A 91 3.39 -16.58 -13.11
C VAL A 91 4.44 -17.57 -12.58
N PHE A 92 4.03 -18.54 -11.76
CA PHE A 92 4.97 -19.49 -11.17
C PHE A 92 5.71 -20.31 -12.23
N ARG A 93 5.01 -20.74 -13.29
CA ARG A 93 5.61 -21.46 -14.41
C ARG A 93 6.60 -20.58 -15.19
N ALA A 94 6.20 -19.36 -15.55
CA ALA A 94 7.05 -18.45 -16.30
C ALA A 94 8.32 -18.06 -15.51
N VAL A 95 8.18 -17.80 -14.21
CA VAL A 95 9.31 -17.52 -13.30
C VAL A 95 10.21 -18.75 -13.13
N TYR A 96 9.63 -19.96 -12.99
CA TYR A 96 10.41 -21.20 -12.87
C TYR A 96 11.32 -21.44 -14.09
N HIS A 97 10.82 -21.19 -15.29
CA HIS A 97 11.61 -21.30 -16.52
C HIS A 97 12.55 -20.12 -16.75
N ALA A 98 12.38 -19.02 -16.01
CA ALA A 98 13.12 -17.76 -16.18
C ALA A 98 13.05 -17.23 -17.63
N ASP A 99 11.96 -17.52 -18.35
CA ASP A 99 11.81 -17.11 -19.74
C ASP A 99 11.32 -15.65 -19.80
N LYS A 100 12.26 -14.75 -20.08
CA LYS A 100 12.01 -13.32 -20.24
C LYS A 100 10.88 -13.03 -21.24
N THR A 101 10.87 -13.73 -22.38
CA THR A 101 9.89 -13.47 -23.46
C THR A 101 8.50 -13.89 -23.01
N GLU A 102 8.38 -15.04 -22.35
CA GLU A 102 7.12 -15.51 -21.76
C GLU A 102 6.62 -14.52 -20.69
N ILE A 103 7.49 -14.05 -19.80
CA ILE A 103 7.12 -13.11 -18.73
C ILE A 103 6.65 -11.77 -19.29
N ILE A 104 7.37 -11.19 -20.25
CA ILE A 104 6.97 -9.92 -20.89
C ILE A 104 5.61 -10.09 -21.56
N LYS A 105 5.42 -11.16 -22.34
CA LYS A 105 4.15 -11.44 -22.99
C LYS A 105 3.01 -11.60 -21.96
N LEU A 106 3.26 -12.29 -20.85
CA LEU A 106 2.27 -12.46 -19.79
C LEU A 106 1.85 -11.12 -19.17
N VAL A 107 2.77 -10.16 -19.00
CA VAL A 107 2.45 -8.80 -18.54
C VAL A 107 1.53 -8.09 -19.52
N GLN A 108 1.86 -8.11 -20.81
CA GLN A 108 1.11 -7.45 -21.87
C GLN A 108 -0.30 -8.04 -22.04
N ASP A 109 -0.39 -9.37 -22.07
CA ASP A 109 -1.64 -10.11 -22.17
C ASP A 109 -2.54 -9.82 -20.95
N THR A 110 -1.97 -9.81 -19.74
CA THR A 110 -2.72 -9.54 -18.52
C THR A 110 -3.25 -8.09 -18.49
N LYS A 111 -2.41 -7.10 -18.84
CA LYS A 111 -2.84 -5.69 -18.88
C LYS A 111 -3.99 -5.44 -19.86
N SER A 112 -4.00 -6.18 -20.97
CA SER A 112 -5.02 -6.08 -22.02
C SER A 112 -6.29 -6.88 -21.73
N SER A 113 -6.34 -7.56 -20.58
CA SER A 113 -7.43 -8.44 -20.16
C SER A 113 -8.24 -7.81 -19.01
N PRO A 114 -9.41 -8.35 -18.63
CA PRO A 114 -10.17 -7.89 -17.46
C PRO A 114 -9.59 -8.36 -16.11
N GLU A 115 -8.42 -8.99 -16.11
CA GLU A 115 -7.76 -9.50 -14.90
C GLU A 115 -7.30 -8.39 -13.96
N ASP A 116 -7.12 -8.76 -12.69
CA ASP A 116 -6.55 -7.87 -11.68
C ASP A 116 -5.04 -7.69 -11.90
N PHE A 117 -4.70 -6.74 -12.76
CA PHE A 117 -3.32 -6.43 -13.15
C PHE A 117 -2.44 -6.03 -11.95
N VAL A 118 -3.01 -5.33 -10.96
CA VAL A 118 -2.28 -4.87 -9.78
C VAL A 118 -1.85 -6.06 -8.92
N SER A 119 -2.79 -6.96 -8.61
CA SER A 119 -2.47 -8.18 -7.86
C SER A 119 -1.48 -9.07 -8.64
N PHE A 120 -1.63 -9.17 -9.96
CA PHE A 120 -0.71 -9.90 -10.83
C PHE A 120 0.72 -9.36 -10.75
N ILE A 121 0.93 -8.04 -10.92
CA ILE A 121 2.27 -7.44 -10.86
C ILE A 121 2.90 -7.59 -9.48
N ILE A 122 2.11 -7.54 -8.41
CA ILE A 122 2.62 -7.81 -7.05
C ILE A 122 3.15 -9.24 -6.94
N ILE A 123 2.39 -10.24 -7.41
CA ILE A 123 2.80 -11.65 -7.36
C ILE A 123 4.04 -11.85 -8.22
N LEU A 124 4.01 -11.43 -9.49
CA LEU A 124 5.14 -11.54 -10.42
C LEU A 124 6.40 -10.89 -9.84
N SER A 125 6.30 -9.66 -9.34
CA SER A 125 7.45 -8.94 -8.80
C SER A 125 8.04 -9.65 -7.59
N ARG A 126 7.19 -10.15 -6.69
CA ARG A 126 7.63 -10.87 -5.50
C ARG A 126 8.27 -12.21 -5.84
N GLU A 127 7.73 -12.95 -6.81
CA GLU A 127 8.31 -14.21 -7.27
C GLU A 127 9.67 -14.00 -7.96
N LEU A 128 9.79 -12.98 -8.81
CA LEU A 128 11.06 -12.62 -9.44
C LEU A 128 12.11 -12.20 -8.40
N LEU A 129 11.74 -11.39 -7.41
CA LEU A 129 12.61 -11.05 -6.27
C LEU A 129 13.02 -12.29 -5.48
N TYR A 130 12.06 -13.15 -5.14
CA TYR A 130 12.31 -14.37 -4.37
C TYR A 130 13.34 -15.28 -5.05
N ASN A 131 13.21 -15.43 -6.37
CA ASN A 131 14.11 -16.23 -7.20
C ASN A 131 15.39 -15.48 -7.66
N LYS A 132 15.65 -14.27 -7.11
CA LYS A 132 16.78 -13.41 -7.47
C LYS A 132 16.89 -13.07 -8.97
N GLN A 133 15.77 -13.10 -9.70
CA GLN A 133 15.70 -12.80 -11.13
C GLN A 133 15.64 -11.28 -11.39
N TYR A 134 16.65 -10.57 -10.90
CA TYR A 134 16.67 -9.11 -10.85
C TYR A 134 16.65 -8.46 -12.23
N SER A 135 17.43 -8.98 -13.18
CA SER A 135 17.46 -8.42 -14.54
C SER A 135 16.11 -8.50 -15.24
N ILE A 136 15.37 -9.61 -15.07
CA ILE A 136 14.04 -9.78 -15.67
C ILE A 136 13.05 -8.81 -15.03
N LEU A 137 13.03 -8.72 -13.70
CA LEU A 137 12.17 -7.76 -13.02
C LEU A 137 12.47 -6.33 -13.43
N ASN A 138 13.74 -5.97 -13.64
CA ASN A 138 14.11 -4.63 -14.08
C ASN A 138 13.48 -4.32 -15.43
N GLN A 139 13.52 -5.28 -16.36
CA GLN A 139 12.89 -5.13 -17.68
C GLN A 139 11.37 -5.11 -17.60
N VAL A 140 10.75 -5.87 -16.69
CA VAL A 140 9.30 -5.78 -16.43
C VAL A 140 8.92 -4.36 -16.03
N PHE A 141 9.68 -3.71 -15.15
CA PHE A 141 9.43 -2.31 -14.81
C PHE A 141 9.78 -1.31 -15.93
N GLU A 142 10.52 -1.69 -16.97
CA GLU A 142 10.76 -0.84 -18.15
C GLU A 142 9.57 -0.81 -19.13
N LEU A 143 8.62 -1.74 -18.98
CA LEU A 143 7.44 -1.85 -19.84
C LEU A 143 6.48 -0.65 -19.68
N GLU A 144 5.84 -0.25 -20.77
CA GLU A 144 4.83 0.83 -20.77
C GLU A 144 3.63 0.48 -19.90
N GLU A 145 3.26 -0.79 -19.80
CA GLU A 145 2.17 -1.29 -18.94
C GLU A 145 2.40 -0.96 -17.46
N LEU A 146 3.67 -0.83 -17.04
CA LEU A 146 4.09 -0.47 -15.68
C LEU A 146 4.45 1.01 -15.53
N ALA A 147 4.21 1.85 -16.54
CA ALA A 147 4.34 3.30 -16.38
C ALA A 147 3.52 3.78 -15.19
N TYR A 148 4.14 4.55 -14.27
CA TYR A 148 3.48 5.01 -13.04
C TYR A 148 2.13 5.69 -13.32
N ASP A 149 2.04 6.46 -14.41
CA ASP A 149 0.86 7.25 -14.76
C ASP A 149 -0.33 6.36 -15.22
N ASN A 150 -0.12 5.05 -15.39
CA ASN A 150 -1.18 4.07 -15.66
C ASN A 150 -1.88 3.54 -14.38
N PHE A 151 -1.47 3.98 -13.21
CA PHE A 151 -2.02 3.56 -11.92
C PHE A 151 -2.60 4.76 -11.15
N SER A 152 -3.69 4.52 -10.43
CA SER A 152 -4.12 5.43 -9.39
C SER A 152 -3.16 5.41 -8.19
N TYR A 153 -3.13 6.50 -7.42
CA TYR A 153 -2.30 6.57 -6.22
C TYR A 153 -2.53 5.42 -5.23
N SER A 154 -3.79 4.96 -5.09
CA SER A 154 -4.12 3.83 -4.19
C SER A 154 -3.54 2.51 -4.69
N GLU A 155 -3.51 2.29 -6.01
CA GLU A 155 -2.91 1.10 -6.61
C GLU A 155 -1.38 1.13 -6.44
N VAL A 156 -0.74 2.29 -6.67
CA VAL A 156 0.72 2.41 -6.46
C VAL A 156 1.09 2.20 -4.99
N LEU A 157 0.31 2.72 -4.05
CA LEU A 157 0.50 2.45 -2.62
C LEU A 157 0.40 0.94 -2.32
N PHE A 158 -0.55 0.23 -2.93
CA PHE A 158 -0.70 -1.20 -2.75
C PHE A 158 0.49 -1.97 -3.35
N ILE A 159 0.88 -1.67 -4.59
CA ILE A 159 2.06 -2.25 -5.26
C ILE A 159 3.32 -2.06 -4.42
N GLY A 160 3.62 -0.81 -4.08
CA GLY A 160 4.84 -0.47 -3.37
C GLY A 160 4.93 -1.09 -1.99
N ASN A 161 3.86 -1.02 -1.18
CA ASN A 161 3.87 -1.60 0.16
C ASN A 161 3.95 -3.13 0.14
N SER A 162 3.32 -3.79 -0.86
CA SER A 162 3.38 -5.24 -0.99
C SER A 162 4.73 -5.74 -1.49
N ILE A 163 5.37 -5.05 -2.44
CA ILE A 163 6.70 -5.43 -2.95
C ILE A 163 7.78 -5.04 -1.93
N GLY A 164 7.73 -3.83 -1.39
CA GLY A 164 8.74 -3.25 -0.50
C GLY A 164 9.00 -4.07 0.77
N LEU A 165 7.97 -4.73 1.31
CA LEU A 165 8.11 -5.66 2.45
C LEU A 165 9.16 -6.76 2.21
N LEU A 166 9.29 -7.24 0.97
CA LEU A 166 10.26 -8.29 0.62
C LEU A 166 11.68 -7.74 0.55
N LEU A 167 11.85 -6.46 0.17
CA LEU A 167 13.15 -5.79 0.06
C LEU A 167 13.88 -5.74 1.41
N ARG A 168 13.15 -5.69 2.53
CA ARG A 168 13.75 -5.75 3.88
C ARG A 168 14.48 -7.07 4.17
N LYS A 169 14.04 -8.17 3.56
CA LYS A 169 14.57 -9.52 3.83
C LYS A 169 15.65 -9.94 2.84
N GLN A 170 15.74 -9.26 1.70
CA GLN A 170 16.67 -9.62 0.66
C GLN A 170 17.77 -8.57 0.55
N HIS A 171 19.02 -9.02 0.65
CA HIS A 171 20.12 -8.19 0.21
C HIS A 171 20.11 -8.20 -1.32
N LEU A 172 19.67 -7.09 -1.93
CA LEU A 172 19.69 -6.95 -3.37
C LEU A 172 21.14 -6.77 -3.82
N GLU A 173 21.66 -7.80 -4.50
CA GLU A 173 23.02 -7.83 -5.06
C GLU A 173 23.12 -6.96 -6.32
N ASP A 174 22.01 -6.80 -7.07
CA ASP A 174 21.92 -6.00 -8.29
C ASP A 174 21.23 -4.65 -8.02
N ASN A 175 21.89 -3.57 -8.46
CA ASN A 175 21.44 -2.19 -8.31
C ASN A 175 20.74 -1.62 -9.55
N ALA A 176 20.50 -2.41 -10.61
CA ALA A 176 19.86 -1.97 -11.85
C ALA A 176 18.53 -1.23 -11.59
N PHE A 177 17.73 -1.71 -10.63
CA PHE A 177 16.46 -1.09 -10.23
C PHE A 177 16.58 0.33 -9.69
N LEU A 178 17.73 0.69 -9.13
CA LEU A 178 17.98 2.06 -8.64
C LEU A 178 18.07 3.07 -9.78
N TYR A 179 18.10 2.57 -11.02
CA TYR A 179 18.03 3.37 -12.23
C TYR A 179 16.71 3.17 -12.97
N ASN A 180 15.78 2.36 -12.49
CA ASN A 180 14.50 2.16 -13.16
C ASN A 180 13.44 3.15 -12.67
N THR A 181 13.01 4.06 -13.54
CA THR A 181 12.09 5.14 -13.15
C THR A 181 10.74 4.62 -12.64
N ASN A 182 10.16 3.59 -13.26
CA ASN A 182 8.89 3.03 -12.82
C ASN A 182 9.03 2.28 -11.50
N PHE A 183 10.10 1.49 -11.31
CA PHE A 183 10.38 0.88 -10.01
C PHE A 183 10.53 1.94 -8.92
N LEU A 184 11.28 3.01 -9.19
CA LEU A 184 11.48 4.08 -8.23
C LEU A 184 10.18 4.80 -7.87
N ARG A 185 9.35 5.13 -8.86
CA ARG A 185 8.06 5.80 -8.64
C ARG A 185 7.03 4.87 -7.98
N CYS A 186 6.98 3.60 -8.39
CA CYS A 186 5.95 2.67 -7.95
C CYS A 186 6.27 1.97 -6.62
N VAL A 187 7.54 1.75 -6.32
CA VAL A 187 7.97 0.98 -5.13
C VAL A 187 8.78 1.84 -4.17
N TYR A 188 9.87 2.49 -4.63
CA TYR A 188 10.76 3.21 -3.73
C TYR A 188 10.09 4.42 -3.06
N LEU A 189 9.38 5.26 -3.84
CA LEU A 189 8.73 6.47 -3.32
C LEU A 189 7.50 6.18 -2.44
N THR A 190 6.91 4.99 -2.54
CA THR A 190 5.70 4.59 -1.80
C THR A 190 5.99 3.74 -0.58
N PHE A 191 6.99 2.85 -0.64
CA PHE A 191 7.48 2.09 0.52
C PHE A 191 8.65 2.81 1.19
N VAL A 192 8.36 3.91 1.87
CA VAL A 192 9.40 4.70 2.54
C VAL A 192 9.84 4.03 3.85
N ASP A 193 10.90 3.23 3.78
CA ASP A 193 11.28 2.33 4.86
C ASP A 193 12.00 3.04 6.02
N TYR A 194 11.22 3.55 6.98
CA TYR A 194 11.73 4.20 8.19
C TYR A 194 12.41 3.20 9.13
N SER A 195 12.33 1.90 8.88
CA SER A 195 13.11 0.88 9.60
C SER A 195 14.56 0.81 9.13
N SER A 196 14.86 1.37 7.95
CA SER A 196 16.09 1.12 7.23
C SER A 196 16.78 2.40 6.74
N LEU A 197 16.51 3.56 7.38
CA LEU A 197 17.20 4.81 7.05
C LEU A 197 18.68 4.80 7.46
N ASN A 198 19.09 3.90 8.36
CA ASN A 198 20.50 3.61 8.62
C ASN A 198 21.00 2.34 7.92
N GLY A 199 20.26 1.85 6.93
CA GLY A 199 20.65 0.75 6.06
C GLY A 199 20.30 1.02 4.60
N TYR A 200 19.86 -0.03 3.90
CA TYR A 200 19.73 -0.05 2.44
C TYR A 200 18.93 1.14 1.86
N TYR A 201 17.86 1.58 2.54
CA TYR A 201 16.96 2.59 1.98
C TYR A 201 17.65 3.95 1.83
N ALA A 202 18.53 4.32 2.77
CA ALA A 202 19.33 5.54 2.66
C ALA A 202 20.53 5.38 1.73
N ASP A 203 21.11 4.18 1.65
CA ASP A 203 22.17 3.90 0.66
C ASP A 203 21.63 4.07 -0.76
N TRP A 204 20.43 3.56 -1.01
CA TRP A 204 19.68 3.78 -2.26
C TRP A 204 19.38 5.25 -2.49
N ALA A 205 18.93 5.99 -1.46
CA ALA A 205 18.74 7.44 -1.58
C ALA A 205 20.01 8.15 -2.05
N GLY A 206 21.17 7.73 -1.53
CA GLY A 206 22.48 8.25 -1.95
C GLY A 206 22.81 7.96 -3.42
N VAL A 207 22.51 6.76 -3.91
CA VAL A 207 22.71 6.37 -5.32
C VAL A 207 21.76 7.13 -6.25
N ILE A 208 20.46 7.14 -5.92
CA ILE A 208 19.41 7.77 -6.73
C ILE A 208 19.63 9.28 -6.82
N ASN A 209 20.04 9.94 -5.73
CA ASN A 209 20.32 11.37 -5.74
C ASN A 209 21.47 11.73 -6.71
N LYS A 210 22.46 10.83 -6.89
CA LYS A 210 23.56 11.02 -7.85
C LYS A 210 23.14 10.82 -9.30
N SER A 211 22.18 9.91 -9.56
CA SER A 211 21.73 9.59 -10.92
C SER A 211 20.83 10.66 -11.54
N LYS A 212 20.30 11.59 -10.74
CA LYS A 212 19.55 12.78 -11.18
C LYS A 212 18.32 12.51 -12.07
N LYS A 213 17.69 11.34 -11.97
CA LYS A 213 16.56 10.88 -12.83
C LYS A 213 15.41 11.88 -12.99
N THR A 214 14.73 12.24 -11.90
CA THR A 214 13.62 13.21 -11.91
C THR A 214 13.81 14.24 -10.81
N LYS A 215 13.24 15.44 -11.01
CA LYS A 215 13.29 16.50 -9.98
C LYS A 215 12.64 16.05 -8.67
N GLU A 216 11.53 15.33 -8.73
CA GLU A 216 10.86 14.76 -7.57
C GLU A 216 11.75 13.77 -6.80
N LEU A 217 12.39 12.81 -7.50
CA LEU A 217 13.29 11.84 -6.87
C LEU A 217 14.49 12.53 -6.20
N GLN A 218 15.08 13.54 -6.85
CA GLN A 218 16.18 14.31 -6.28
C GLN A 218 15.74 15.05 -5.00
N ILE A 219 14.58 15.71 -5.02
CA ILE A 219 14.04 16.43 -3.87
C ILE A 219 13.75 15.44 -2.72
N PHE A 220 13.06 14.35 -3.01
CA PHE A 220 12.72 13.31 -2.04
C PHE A 220 13.97 12.70 -1.38
N THR A 221 14.95 12.28 -2.18
CA THR A 221 16.16 11.61 -1.68
C THR A 221 17.04 12.53 -0.85
N LYS A 222 17.15 13.82 -1.22
CA LYS A 222 17.79 14.81 -0.35
C LYS A 222 17.03 14.98 0.97
N ALA A 223 15.71 15.11 0.93
CA ALA A 223 14.90 15.33 2.12
C ALA A 223 14.97 14.15 3.11
N ILE A 224 14.93 12.90 2.61
CA ILE A 224 15.03 11.72 3.48
C ILE A 224 16.43 11.58 4.09
N LEU A 225 17.49 11.99 3.38
CA LEU A 225 18.86 12.03 3.91
C LEU A 225 19.03 13.11 4.99
N GLU A 226 18.38 14.27 4.86
CA GLU A 226 18.33 15.28 5.93
C GLU A 226 17.59 14.77 7.16
N PHE A 227 16.48 14.05 7.00
CA PHE A 227 15.79 13.42 8.13
C PHE A 227 16.65 12.33 8.79
N ARG A 228 17.39 11.55 8.00
CA ARG A 228 18.37 10.60 8.53
C ARG A 228 19.44 11.31 9.37
N LYS A 229 19.97 12.47 8.93
CA LYS A 229 20.94 13.25 9.73
C LYS A 229 20.37 13.59 11.10
N PHE A 230 19.13 14.07 11.15
CA PHE A 230 18.42 14.36 12.39
C PHE A 230 18.39 13.14 13.34
N LEU A 231 17.95 11.97 12.85
CA LEU A 231 17.88 10.73 13.65
C LEU A 231 19.26 10.27 14.16
N ASN A 232 20.32 10.68 13.48
CA ASN A 232 21.72 10.42 13.84
C ASN A 232 22.37 11.56 14.62
N LYS A 233 21.58 12.49 15.18
CA LYS A 233 22.08 13.63 15.97
C LYS A 233 23.07 14.52 15.19
N LYS A 234 22.94 14.58 13.86
CA LYS A 234 23.69 15.49 12.99
C LYS A 234 22.84 16.70 12.66
N THR A 235 23.50 17.81 12.35
CA THR A 235 22.83 19.05 11.93
C THR A 235 22.02 18.82 10.66
N VAL A 236 20.77 19.30 10.69
CA VAL A 236 19.85 19.31 9.55
C VAL A 236 20.04 20.61 8.79
N THR A 237 20.06 20.55 7.46
CA THR A 237 20.16 21.73 6.60
C THR A 237 18.97 21.81 5.65
N ASP A 238 18.32 22.97 5.59
CA ASP A 238 17.30 23.24 4.59
C ASP A 238 17.94 23.82 3.32
N SER A 239 17.99 23.00 2.26
CA SER A 239 18.43 23.41 0.93
C SER A 239 17.27 23.41 -0.08
N PHE A 240 16.03 23.49 0.39
CA PHE A 240 14.82 23.30 -0.42
C PHE A 240 14.06 24.60 -0.70
N GLU A 241 14.57 25.74 -0.22
CA GLU A 241 13.97 27.06 -0.44
C GLU A 241 12.45 27.03 -0.12
N ASN A 242 11.62 27.38 -1.11
CA ASN A 242 10.16 27.40 -0.99
C ASN A 242 9.47 26.16 -1.61
N LEU A 243 10.20 25.07 -1.87
CA LEU A 243 9.62 23.86 -2.49
C LEU A 243 8.52 23.21 -1.63
N ALA A 244 8.58 23.34 -0.30
CA ALA A 244 7.50 22.89 0.59
C ALA A 244 6.15 23.57 0.28
N PHE A 245 6.17 24.77 -0.33
CA PHE A 245 5.00 25.56 -0.66
C PHE A 245 4.54 25.37 -2.11
N ASN A 246 5.06 24.36 -2.82
CA ASN A 246 4.69 24.09 -4.21
C ASN A 246 3.50 23.10 -4.28
N PRO A 247 2.29 23.52 -4.69
CA PRO A 247 1.11 22.66 -4.74
C PRO A 247 1.17 21.60 -5.86
N ASN A 248 2.15 21.69 -6.76
CA ASN A 248 2.35 20.70 -7.84
C ASN A 248 3.21 19.50 -7.39
N LEU A 249 3.81 19.53 -6.19
CA LEU A 249 4.51 18.39 -5.62
C LEU A 249 3.55 17.48 -4.86
N ASN A 250 3.94 16.22 -4.68
CA ASN A 250 3.18 15.29 -3.85
C ASN A 250 2.95 15.88 -2.43
N PRO A 251 1.72 15.88 -1.89
CA PRO A 251 1.42 16.47 -0.58
C PRO A 251 2.27 15.94 0.58
N ILE A 252 2.56 14.64 0.59
CA ILE A 252 3.42 14.03 1.60
C ILE A 252 4.85 14.53 1.46
N LEU A 253 5.35 14.68 0.23
CA LEU A 253 6.66 15.29 -0.02
C LEU A 253 6.71 16.73 0.47
N CYS A 254 5.67 17.55 0.21
CA CYS A 254 5.58 18.91 0.76
C CYS A 254 5.68 18.91 2.29
N SER A 255 4.96 18.01 2.96
CA SER A 255 5.01 17.87 4.42
C SER A 255 6.41 17.49 4.91
N ARG A 256 7.12 16.61 4.17
CA ARG A 256 8.51 16.24 4.48
C ARG A 256 9.47 17.42 4.37
N LEU A 257 9.34 18.20 3.30
CA LEU A 257 10.18 19.38 3.08
C LEU A 257 9.94 20.43 4.16
N LEU A 258 8.67 20.62 4.54
CA LEU A 258 8.32 21.50 5.65
C LEU A 258 8.91 21.01 6.97
N SER A 259 8.84 19.70 7.27
CA SER A 259 9.51 19.11 8.44
C SER A 259 11.00 19.43 8.49
N ILE A 260 11.70 19.28 7.37
CA ILE A 260 13.13 19.62 7.30
C ILE A 260 13.35 21.12 7.55
N LYS A 261 12.54 21.98 6.91
CA LYS A 261 12.62 23.45 7.08
C LYS A 261 12.46 23.87 8.54
N ILE A 262 11.43 23.38 9.23
CA ILE A 262 11.20 23.73 10.64
C ILE A 262 12.27 23.15 11.56
N MET A 263 12.81 21.96 11.28
CA MET A 263 13.92 21.38 12.06
C MET A 263 15.23 22.15 11.86
N ALA A 264 15.56 22.52 10.63
CA ALA A 264 16.77 23.27 10.30
C ALA A 264 16.76 24.67 10.94
N ASN A 265 15.59 25.33 10.96
CA ASN A 265 15.38 26.62 11.60
C ASN A 265 15.05 26.53 13.09
N LYS A 266 15.27 25.38 13.74
CA LYS A 266 15.04 25.17 15.19
C LYS A 266 13.65 25.60 15.67
N TYR A 267 12.65 25.51 14.80
CA TYR A 267 11.27 25.92 15.05
C TYR A 267 11.05 27.43 15.29
N ASP A 268 12.00 28.27 14.88
CA ASP A 268 11.80 29.72 14.84
C ASP A 268 10.65 30.06 13.88
N ASP A 269 9.80 31.01 14.27
CA ASP A 269 8.61 31.47 13.52
C ASP A 269 7.64 30.36 13.08
N LEU A 270 7.58 29.27 13.85
CA LEU A 270 6.82 28.06 13.50
C LEU A 270 5.38 28.34 13.06
N GLU A 271 4.61 29.11 13.83
CA GLU A 271 3.21 29.40 13.52
C GLU A 271 3.07 30.18 12.21
N GLN A 272 3.93 31.17 11.97
CA GLN A 272 3.91 31.97 10.74
C GLN A 272 4.22 31.11 9.51
N ILE A 273 5.21 30.21 9.61
CA ILE A 273 5.55 29.27 8.53
C ILE A 273 4.39 28.32 8.25
N LEU A 274 3.76 27.78 9.30
CA LEU A 274 2.61 26.89 9.17
C LEU A 274 1.41 27.62 8.54
N ASP A 275 1.11 28.85 8.96
CA ASP A 275 0.05 29.67 8.39
C ASP A 275 0.27 29.91 6.90
N ALA A 276 1.50 30.28 6.50
CA ALA A 276 1.86 30.44 5.10
C ALA A 276 1.69 29.14 4.30
N TYR A 277 2.12 28.01 4.87
CA TYR A 277 2.04 26.69 4.24
C TYR A 277 0.60 26.26 4.01
N TYR A 278 -0.21 26.31 5.07
CA TYR A 278 -1.61 25.89 4.98
C TYR A 278 -2.50 26.88 4.25
N LYS A 279 -2.13 28.15 4.13
CA LYS A 279 -2.81 29.11 3.25
C LYS A 279 -2.70 28.69 1.78
N ILE A 280 -1.55 28.15 1.37
CA ILE A 280 -1.32 27.68 0.00
C ILE A 280 -2.00 26.33 -0.24
N HIS A 281 -1.91 25.42 0.73
CA HIS A 281 -2.33 24.02 0.55
C HIS A 281 -3.77 23.70 1.00
N SER A 282 -4.53 24.69 1.52
CA SER A 282 -5.92 24.46 1.98
C SER A 282 -6.97 24.36 0.88
N GLY A 283 -6.60 24.48 -0.39
CA GLY A 283 -7.55 24.46 -1.51
C GLY A 283 -8.38 23.18 -1.61
N ILE A 284 -7.84 22.04 -1.14
CA ILE A 284 -8.53 20.74 -1.12
C ILE A 284 -8.51 20.17 0.30
N LYS A 285 -9.62 20.32 1.04
CA LYS A 285 -9.74 19.87 2.45
C LYS A 285 -9.35 18.40 2.66
N SER A 286 -9.68 17.52 1.72
CA SER A 286 -9.37 16.09 1.82
C SER A 286 -7.86 15.78 1.83
N LEU A 287 -7.01 16.67 1.31
CA LEU A 287 -5.55 16.48 1.28
C LEU A 287 -4.84 17.09 2.49
N LEU A 288 -5.54 17.74 3.42
CA LEU A 288 -4.92 18.35 4.59
C LEU A 288 -4.16 17.32 5.44
N ILE A 289 -4.65 16.08 5.51
CA ILE A 289 -3.98 14.99 6.20
C ILE A 289 -2.66 14.66 5.50
N ASP A 290 -2.65 14.58 4.17
CA ASP A 290 -1.46 14.24 3.39
C ASP A 290 -0.40 15.35 3.45
N TYR A 291 -0.83 16.62 3.36
CA TYR A 291 0.03 17.78 3.59
C TYR A 291 0.56 17.90 5.03
N SER A 292 0.07 17.07 5.95
CA SER A 292 0.48 17.04 7.36
C SER A 292 1.18 15.74 7.77
N TYR A 293 1.28 14.76 6.87
CA TYR A 293 1.62 13.38 7.22
C TYR A 293 2.96 13.26 7.94
N GLU A 294 4.02 13.87 7.40
CA GLU A 294 5.36 13.86 8.02
C GLU A 294 5.47 14.80 9.22
N LEU A 295 4.62 15.83 9.28
CA LEU A 295 4.56 16.75 10.43
C LEU A 295 4.08 16.01 11.68
N PHE A 296 3.19 15.02 11.57
CA PHE A 296 2.76 14.21 12.72
C PHE A 296 3.93 13.46 13.35
N ILE A 297 4.73 12.78 12.51
CA ILE A 297 5.93 12.05 12.94
C ILE A 297 6.93 13.03 13.55
N THR A 298 7.15 14.17 12.88
CA THR A 298 8.09 15.20 13.32
C THR A 298 7.69 15.75 14.69
N ALA A 299 6.42 16.11 14.87
CA ALA A 299 5.92 16.67 16.12
C ALA A 299 6.12 15.73 17.31
N ILE A 300 5.80 14.43 17.14
CA ILE A 300 6.04 13.41 18.18
C ILE A 300 7.54 13.23 18.41
N THR A 301 8.33 13.09 17.35
CA THR A 301 9.76 12.80 17.47
C THR A 301 10.51 13.97 18.12
N THR A 302 10.06 15.21 17.96
CA THR A 302 10.76 16.38 18.51
C THR A 302 10.12 16.92 19.79
N LYS A 303 9.10 16.21 20.32
CA LYS A 303 8.31 16.64 21.48
C LYS A 303 7.75 18.07 21.29
N ASN A 304 7.48 18.49 20.06
CA ASN A 304 7.06 19.86 19.78
C ASN A 304 5.56 20.05 20.03
N ARG A 305 5.22 20.51 21.24
CA ARG A 305 3.83 20.76 21.67
C ARG A 305 3.12 21.83 20.84
N VAL A 306 3.83 22.86 20.37
CA VAL A 306 3.25 23.94 19.56
C VAL A 306 2.81 23.40 18.19
N LEU A 307 3.67 22.62 17.54
CA LEU A 307 3.35 21.95 16.28
C LEU A 307 2.16 21.01 16.43
N MET A 308 2.14 20.16 17.48
CA MET A 308 1.00 19.26 17.72
C MET A 308 -0.31 20.04 17.91
N HIS A 309 -0.28 21.12 18.70
CA HIS A 309 -1.44 21.97 18.94
C HIS A 309 -1.98 22.58 17.67
N TYR A 310 -1.07 23.15 16.85
CA TYR A 310 -1.42 23.75 15.57
C TYR A 310 -2.13 22.74 14.66
N LEU A 311 -1.54 21.55 14.50
CA LEU A 311 -2.08 20.51 13.62
C LEU A 311 -3.45 20.00 14.09
N ILE A 312 -3.66 19.84 15.40
CA ILE A 312 -4.95 19.43 15.97
C ILE A 312 -6.02 20.49 15.73
N LYS A 313 -5.67 21.79 15.84
CA LYS A 313 -6.60 22.87 15.54
C LYS A 313 -6.91 22.99 14.05
N ARG A 314 -5.92 22.70 13.19
CA ARG A 314 -6.02 22.89 11.74
C ARG A 314 -6.84 21.79 11.07
N ILE A 315 -6.75 20.56 11.55
CA ILE A 315 -7.39 19.40 10.93
C ILE A 315 -8.73 19.12 11.60
N ASP A 316 -9.82 19.54 10.94
CA ASP A 316 -11.17 19.16 11.34
C ASP A 316 -11.55 17.81 10.73
N LEU A 317 -11.88 16.83 11.57
CA LEU A 317 -12.29 15.48 11.14
C LEU A 317 -13.78 15.38 10.83
N GLY A 318 -14.61 16.35 11.23
CA GLY A 318 -16.06 16.30 11.07
C GLY A 318 -16.56 16.51 9.63
N GLU A 319 -15.77 17.18 8.79
CA GLU A 319 -16.19 17.56 7.42
C GLU A 319 -15.45 16.81 6.29
N ASN A 320 -14.43 15.99 6.61
CA ASN A 320 -13.58 15.39 5.59
C ASN A 320 -14.18 14.11 5.02
N LYS A 321 -14.52 14.13 3.72
CA LYS A 321 -14.71 12.90 2.93
C LYS A 321 -13.35 12.20 2.79
N LEU A 322 -13.10 11.20 3.62
CA LEU A 322 -11.83 10.48 3.65
C LEU A 322 -11.82 9.34 2.62
N PHE A 323 -10.75 9.27 1.81
CA PHE A 323 -10.47 8.09 0.98
C PHE A 323 -9.98 6.93 1.85
N TYR A 324 -10.10 5.69 1.36
CA TYR A 324 -9.70 4.48 2.10
C TYR A 324 -8.24 4.52 2.59
N TYR A 325 -7.31 5.04 1.78
CA TYR A 325 -5.89 5.14 2.15
C TYR A 325 -5.64 6.14 3.30
N HIS A 326 -6.51 7.16 3.48
CA HIS A 326 -6.37 8.10 4.59
C HIS A 326 -6.48 7.41 5.94
N LYS A 327 -7.02 6.18 6.04
CA LYS A 327 -7.05 5.42 7.29
C LYS A 327 -5.66 5.28 7.91
N TYR A 328 -4.63 5.01 7.10
CA TYR A 328 -3.25 4.87 7.58
C TYR A 328 -2.65 6.22 8.00
N HIS A 329 -2.94 7.29 7.24
CA HIS A 329 -2.44 8.62 7.55
C HIS A 329 -3.10 9.22 8.80
N LEU A 330 -4.40 9.02 8.92
CA LEU A 330 -5.19 9.43 10.07
C LEU A 330 -4.78 8.69 11.34
N ASN A 331 -4.29 7.45 11.23
CA ASN A 331 -3.76 6.71 12.36
C ASN A 331 -2.56 7.43 13.02
N LEU A 332 -1.66 8.04 12.23
CA LEU A 332 -0.56 8.85 12.77
C LEU A 332 -1.04 10.15 13.42
N PHE A 333 -2.05 10.79 12.84
CA PHE A 333 -2.72 11.93 13.48
C PHE A 333 -3.29 11.54 14.85
N TYR A 334 -3.92 10.36 14.95
CA TYR A 334 -4.44 9.88 16.23
C TYR A 334 -3.34 9.64 17.26
N LEU A 335 -2.23 9.01 16.84
CA LEU A 335 -1.07 8.83 17.71
C LEU A 335 -0.55 10.18 18.22
N MET A 336 -0.37 11.17 17.34
CA MET A 336 0.07 12.51 17.72
C MET A 336 -0.90 13.16 18.71
N GLY A 337 -2.21 13.06 18.48
CA GLY A 337 -3.21 13.61 19.38
C GLY A 337 -3.21 12.97 20.76
N MET A 338 -2.95 11.65 20.87
CA MET A 338 -2.75 10.99 22.16
C MET A 338 -1.57 11.61 22.94
N PHE A 339 -0.45 11.84 22.26
CA PHE A 339 0.74 12.44 22.83
C PHE A 339 0.46 13.86 23.33
N TYR A 340 -0.11 14.71 22.47
CA TYR A 340 -0.48 16.08 22.81
C TYR A 340 -1.41 16.15 24.02
N HIS A 341 -2.51 15.40 23.99
CA HIS A 341 -3.49 15.44 25.07
C HIS A 341 -2.95 14.90 26.39
N LYS A 342 -2.00 13.97 26.35
CA LYS A 342 -1.24 13.56 27.53
C LYS A 342 -0.35 14.69 28.06
N MET A 343 0.41 15.37 27.20
CA MET A 343 1.29 16.48 27.59
C MET A 343 0.52 17.61 28.29
N ILE A 344 -0.70 17.92 27.82
CA ILE A 344 -1.54 18.97 28.42
C ILE A 344 -2.45 18.45 29.53
N GLN A 345 -2.30 17.20 29.94
CA GLN A 345 -3.10 16.52 30.98
C GLN A 345 -4.62 16.46 30.70
N ASN A 346 -5.03 16.55 29.43
CA ASN A 346 -6.42 16.38 29.01
C ASN A 346 -6.78 14.88 28.89
N LYS A 347 -7.14 14.28 30.04
CA LYS A 347 -7.49 12.85 30.14
C LYS A 347 -8.67 12.43 29.25
N SER A 348 -9.63 13.32 29.00
CA SER A 348 -10.81 12.99 28.18
C SER A 348 -10.40 12.76 26.73
N ASN A 349 -9.76 13.77 26.11
CA ASN A 349 -9.33 13.64 24.72
C ASN A 349 -8.21 12.61 24.56
N GLN A 350 -7.31 12.47 25.54
CA GLN A 350 -6.32 11.39 25.53
C GLN A 350 -6.98 10.01 25.37
N ARG A 351 -8.07 9.74 26.12
CA ARG A 351 -8.82 8.47 26.00
C ARG A 351 -9.50 8.34 24.64
N THR A 352 -10.08 9.41 24.10
CA THR A 352 -10.72 9.41 22.78
C THR A 352 -9.72 9.04 21.69
N TYR A 353 -8.60 9.77 21.60
CA TYR A 353 -7.56 9.52 20.61
C TYR A 353 -6.93 8.12 20.77
N LYS A 354 -6.78 7.63 22.02
CA LYS A 354 -6.31 6.27 22.30
C LYS A 354 -7.22 5.18 21.76
N LYS A 355 -8.54 5.39 21.74
CA LYS A 355 -9.50 4.44 21.16
C LYS A 355 -9.47 4.45 19.62
N LEU A 356 -9.10 5.58 19.02
CA LEU A 356 -9.05 5.76 17.57
C LEU A 356 -7.76 5.21 16.95
N PHE A 357 -6.64 5.33 17.67
CA PHE A 357 -5.35 4.78 17.24
C PHE A 357 -5.34 3.25 17.30
N SER A 358 -4.74 2.62 16.27
CA SER A 358 -4.46 1.19 16.26
C SER A 358 -3.14 0.92 15.55
N LEU A 359 -2.23 0.19 16.19
CA LEU A 359 -0.95 -0.17 15.59
C LEU A 359 -1.14 -0.98 14.29
N ASN A 360 -2.19 -1.82 14.22
CA ASN A 360 -2.55 -2.61 13.04
C ASN A 360 -2.95 -1.77 11.81
N ASN A 361 -3.26 -0.48 12.01
CA ASN A 361 -3.57 0.47 10.93
C ASN A 361 -2.34 1.31 10.54
N THR A 362 -1.13 0.79 10.76
CA THR A 362 0.13 1.45 10.37
C THR A 362 0.67 0.80 9.10
N SER A 363 1.09 1.62 8.13
CA SER A 363 1.80 1.12 6.95
C SER A 363 3.06 0.38 7.36
N HIS A 364 3.30 -0.80 6.78
CA HIS A 364 4.45 -1.63 7.15
C HIS A 364 5.81 -0.93 7.01
N SER A 365 5.93 0.00 6.06
CA SER A 365 7.08 0.87 5.85
C SER A 365 7.45 1.72 7.08
N TYR A 366 6.48 2.05 7.93
CA TYR A 366 6.66 2.87 9.14
C TYR A 366 6.47 2.08 10.44
N GLU A 367 6.10 0.79 10.36
CA GLU A 367 5.63 0.00 11.50
C GLU A 367 6.61 -0.05 12.68
N ASP A 368 7.90 -0.35 12.45
CA ASP A 368 8.88 -0.37 13.54
C ASP A 368 9.08 1.03 14.14
N TYR A 369 9.12 2.08 13.32
CA TYR A 369 9.31 3.45 13.78
C TYR A 369 8.12 3.93 14.63
N VAL A 370 6.90 3.65 14.18
CA VAL A 370 5.65 3.96 14.91
C VAL A 370 5.55 3.12 16.17
N THR A 371 5.96 1.86 16.14
CA THR A 371 6.04 1.00 17.33
C THR A 371 7.00 1.61 18.36
N LEU A 372 8.18 2.07 17.91
CA LEU A 372 9.15 2.75 18.76
C LEU A 372 8.55 4.00 19.42
N LEU A 373 7.83 4.83 18.65
CA LEU A 373 7.13 5.99 19.19
C LEU A 373 6.03 5.57 20.18
N HIS A 374 5.18 4.61 19.83
CA HIS A 374 4.08 4.17 20.68
C HIS A 374 4.57 3.60 22.02
N SER A 375 5.71 2.90 22.04
CA SER A 375 6.35 2.42 23.27
C SER A 375 6.65 3.54 24.26
N ILE A 376 6.93 4.77 23.80
CA ILE A 376 7.12 5.93 24.68
C ILE A 376 5.84 6.26 25.44
N PHE A 377 4.70 6.26 24.74
CA PHE A 377 3.41 6.47 25.37
C PHE A 377 3.07 5.35 26.34
N LEU A 378 3.26 4.09 25.94
CA LEU A 378 2.99 2.93 26.79
C LEU A 378 3.85 2.93 28.06
N TYR A 379 5.14 3.25 27.94
CA TYR A 379 6.06 3.36 29.08
C TYR A 379 5.57 4.39 30.10
N SER A 380 5.04 5.51 29.61
CA SER A 380 4.51 6.58 30.45
C SER A 380 3.16 6.26 31.11
N GLU A 381 2.45 5.23 30.64
CA GLU A 381 1.14 4.78 31.15
C GLU A 381 1.26 3.49 31.97
N ALA A 382 2.43 2.86 31.97
CA ALA A 382 2.68 1.62 32.70
C ALA A 382 2.56 1.84 34.22
N LYS A 383 1.65 1.08 34.85
CA LYS A 383 1.35 1.19 36.28
C LYS A 383 2.29 0.39 37.17
N THR A 384 2.90 -0.67 36.65
CA THR A 384 3.77 -1.57 37.41
C THR A 384 5.22 -1.42 36.96
N LYS A 385 6.15 -1.61 37.89
CA LYS A 385 7.60 -1.59 37.60
C LYS A 385 7.96 -2.64 36.55
N SER A 386 7.45 -3.86 36.69
CA SER A 386 7.69 -4.97 35.75
C SER A 386 7.23 -4.64 34.33
N LEU A 387 6.00 -4.10 34.14
CA LEU A 387 5.53 -3.73 32.80
C LEU A 387 6.38 -2.60 32.19
N LYS A 388 6.77 -1.63 33.02
CA LYS A 388 7.62 -0.51 32.62
C LYS A 388 8.99 -0.99 32.16
N GLU A 389 9.57 -1.97 32.85
CA GLU A 389 10.83 -2.64 32.47
C GLU A 389 10.70 -3.43 31.17
N THR A 390 9.61 -4.18 30.97
CA THR A 390 9.35 -4.90 29.71
C THR A 390 9.29 -3.95 28.52
N ILE A 391 8.45 -2.90 28.59
CA ILE A 391 8.31 -1.92 27.50
C ILE A 391 9.65 -1.22 27.21
N LYS A 392 10.42 -0.91 28.25
CA LYS A 392 11.75 -0.31 28.10
C LYS A 392 12.71 -1.25 27.37
N ASN A 393 12.72 -2.53 27.73
CA ASN A 393 13.56 -3.52 27.06
C ASN A 393 13.15 -3.68 25.59
N ASP A 394 11.85 -3.77 25.29
CA ASP A 394 11.35 -3.85 23.91
C ASP A 394 11.73 -2.61 23.09
N TYR A 395 11.60 -1.42 23.66
CA TYR A 395 12.05 -0.16 23.05
C TYR A 395 13.54 -0.16 22.74
N ILE A 396 14.38 -0.59 23.69
CA ILE A 396 15.83 -0.66 23.52
C ILE A 396 16.21 -1.68 22.44
N GLN A 397 15.59 -2.86 22.43
CA GLN A 397 15.86 -3.88 21.42
C GLN A 397 15.42 -3.42 20.02
N LEU A 398 14.26 -2.78 19.91
CA LEU A 398 13.80 -2.21 18.66
C LEU A 398 14.73 -1.10 18.17
N ASN A 399 15.18 -0.19 19.05
CA ASN A 399 16.12 0.85 18.64
C ASN A 399 17.51 0.29 18.27
N LYS A 400 17.94 -0.84 18.86
CA LYS A 400 19.16 -1.53 18.39
C LYS A 400 19.04 -2.00 16.94
N LYS A 401 17.87 -2.51 16.54
CA LYS A 401 17.59 -2.90 15.15
C LYS A 401 17.57 -1.68 14.21
N LEU A 402 16.91 -0.60 14.63
CA LEU A 402 16.77 0.64 13.84
C LEU A 402 18.08 1.43 13.77
N ALA A 403 18.91 1.29 14.80
CA ALA A 403 20.17 1.99 15.00
C ALA A 403 20.03 3.52 14.95
N TYR A 404 19.01 4.11 15.59
CA TYR A 404 18.82 5.57 15.64
C TYR A 404 19.30 6.16 16.98
N PRO A 405 20.46 6.85 17.03
CA PRO A 405 21.01 7.43 18.25
C PRO A 405 20.11 8.45 18.94
N TYR A 406 19.19 9.09 18.20
CA TYR A 406 18.22 10.05 18.73
C TYR A 406 17.31 9.40 19.80
N PHE A 407 16.89 8.15 19.59
CA PHE A 407 15.97 7.41 20.46
C PHE A 407 16.68 6.70 21.63
N SER A 408 17.38 7.49 22.44
CA SER A 408 18.08 6.99 23.64
C SER A 408 17.12 6.53 24.75
N GLU A 409 17.60 5.71 25.68
CA GLU A 409 16.84 5.38 26.90
C GLU A 409 16.44 6.64 27.69
N ALA A 410 17.34 7.63 27.76
CA ALA A 410 17.05 8.92 28.37
C ALA A 410 15.90 9.66 27.67
N TYR A 411 15.79 9.55 26.34
CA TYR A 411 14.68 10.11 25.59
C TYR A 411 13.36 9.45 25.96
N LEU A 412 13.32 8.11 26.05
CA LEU A 412 12.15 7.35 26.51
C LEU A 412 11.69 7.78 27.91
N ILE A 413 12.63 7.82 28.87
CA ILE A 413 12.33 8.07 30.28
C ILE A 413 11.80 9.50 30.48
N ASN A 414 12.43 10.47 29.81
CA ASN A 414 12.18 11.89 30.05
C ASN A 414 11.14 12.50 29.11
N TYR A 415 10.57 11.73 28.18
CA TYR A 415 9.70 12.29 27.14
C TYR A 415 8.52 13.10 27.69
N PHE A 416 7.80 12.59 28.70
CA PHE A 416 6.66 13.29 29.32
C PHE A 416 7.02 14.01 30.64
N ILE A 417 8.30 14.07 30.99
CA ILE A 417 8.77 14.84 32.14
C ILE A 417 9.03 16.27 31.64
N ASP A 418 8.38 17.25 32.25
CA ASP A 418 8.65 18.66 31.96
C ASP A 418 10.06 19.01 32.47
N LYS A 419 10.80 19.80 31.69
CA LYS A 419 12.03 20.46 32.14
C LYS A 419 11.71 21.90 32.48
#